data_AF-A0AAQ3JZI1-F1
#
_entry.id   AF-A0AAQ3JZI1-F1
#
_cell.length_a   1.000
_cell.length_b   1.000
_cell.length_c   1.000
_cell.angle_alpha   90.00
_cell.angle_beta   90.00
_cell.angle_gamma   90.00
#
_symmetry.space_group_name_H-M   'P 1'
#
loop_
_entity.id
_entity.type
_entity.pdbx_description
1 polymer ?
#
loop_
_entity_poly.entity_id
_entity_poly.type
_entity_poly.pdbx_seq_one_letter_code
_entity_poly.pdbx_strand_id
1 'polypeptide(L)'
;MQATADARATAELLSGLLDSVDEIASLAPPPEAESSSSHHRPSPLSPFAALVSRLNPILSALLLLQQEQQQPEPADSPGKMTALASLGVALRRARSLAARSAGASATPVAGRLLEGAARALGSGLGVLAGAWADAPVEIRAEMEVVQGKMMNARFDSPAQSKGGSARVDVEDLVADIKNVDEDELWVVMFEIEVLIGEGLVVEEGGRLIPALLNRLATTKSENRLKMIIVLRSLASYCNENKVEFNLNFMLFSICPQHVCVFASMSYNYINLSSLTESILLQC
;
A
#
# COMPACT_ATOMS: atom_id res chain seq x y z
N MET A 1 1.25 -31.72 18.19
CA MET A 1 1.15 -30.44 18.90
C MET A 1 1.35 -29.23 17.98
N GLN A 2 2.21 -29.31 16.95
CA GLN A 2 2.40 -28.19 16.01
C GLN A 2 1.15 -27.87 15.17
N ALA A 3 0.53 -28.88 14.53
CA ALA A 3 -0.65 -28.68 13.67
C ALA A 3 -1.85 -28.01 14.38
N THR A 4 -2.07 -28.33 15.66
CA THR A 4 -3.11 -27.71 16.48
C THR A 4 -2.80 -26.25 16.83
N ALA A 5 -1.53 -25.87 16.92
CA ALA A 5 -1.12 -24.49 17.14
C ALA A 5 -1.30 -23.65 15.88
N ASP A 6 -0.95 -24.20 14.71
CA ASP A 6 -1.05 -23.50 13.42
C ASP A 6 -2.53 -23.23 13.02
N ALA A 7 -3.43 -24.20 13.26
CA ALA A 7 -4.87 -24.01 13.04
C ALA A 7 -5.45 -22.89 13.92
N ARG A 8 -5.05 -22.83 15.19
CA ARG A 8 -5.46 -21.78 16.11
C ARG A 8 -4.93 -20.41 15.67
N ALA A 9 -3.64 -20.32 15.31
CA ALA A 9 -3.05 -19.08 14.81
C ALA A 9 -3.76 -18.58 13.53
N THR A 10 -4.14 -19.51 12.64
CA THR A 10 -4.90 -19.19 11.43
C THR A 10 -6.29 -18.62 11.76
N ALA A 11 -7.00 -19.24 12.69
CA ALA A 11 -8.31 -18.75 13.14
C ALA A 11 -8.22 -17.37 13.83
N GLU A 12 -7.20 -17.16 14.66
CA GLU A 12 -6.94 -15.86 15.30
C GLU A 12 -6.64 -14.77 14.26
N LEU A 13 -5.83 -15.09 13.24
CA LEU A 13 -5.58 -14.17 12.13
C LEU A 13 -6.86 -13.84 11.36
N LEU A 14 -7.64 -14.84 10.96
CA LEU A 14 -8.91 -14.63 10.25
C LEU A 14 -9.88 -13.76 11.04
N SER A 15 -9.99 -13.96 12.35
CA SER A 15 -10.80 -13.10 13.23
C SER A 15 -10.30 -11.65 13.19
N GLY A 16 -8.99 -11.43 13.33
CA GLY A 16 -8.43 -10.08 13.25
C GLY A 16 -8.60 -9.40 11.89
N LEU A 17 -8.67 -10.17 10.79
CA LEU A 17 -9.00 -9.64 9.47
C LEU A 17 -10.46 -9.21 9.37
N LEU A 18 -11.39 -9.99 9.93
CA LEU A 18 -12.82 -9.64 10.01
C LEU A 18 -13.01 -8.34 10.78
N ASP A 19 -12.39 -8.23 11.97
CA ASP A 19 -12.44 -7.01 12.78
C ASP A 19 -11.93 -5.79 11.99
N SER A 20 -10.83 -5.95 11.23
CA SER A 20 -10.28 -4.89 10.39
C SER A 20 -11.22 -4.47 9.25
N VAL A 21 -11.96 -5.41 8.65
CA VAL A 21 -12.94 -5.13 7.60
C VAL A 21 -14.14 -4.36 8.18
N ASP A 22 -14.63 -4.76 9.35
CA ASP A 22 -15.73 -4.09 10.04
C ASP A 22 -15.34 -2.68 10.51
N GLU A 23 -14.10 -2.49 10.98
CA GLU A 23 -13.57 -1.16 11.28
C GLU A 23 -13.56 -0.26 10.04
N ILE A 24 -13.07 -0.73 8.88
CA ILE A 24 -13.11 0.04 7.62
C ILE A 24 -14.55 0.38 7.23
N ALA A 25 -15.47 -0.57 7.38
CA ALA A 25 -16.89 -0.35 7.09
C ALA A 25 -17.50 0.74 7.98
N SER A 26 -17.11 0.78 9.26
CA SER A 26 -17.60 1.77 10.23
C SER A 26 -17.10 3.20 9.99
N LEU A 27 -16.00 3.36 9.24
CA LEU A 27 -15.44 4.67 8.88
C LEU A 27 -16.24 5.37 7.77
N ALA A 28 -17.03 4.62 6.99
CA ALA A 28 -17.86 5.22 5.96
C ALA A 28 -19.08 5.93 6.59
N PRO A 29 -19.44 7.12 6.09
CA PRO A 29 -20.63 7.81 6.56
C PRO A 29 -21.89 6.98 6.24
N PRO A 30 -22.92 7.03 7.09
CA PRO A 30 -24.17 6.34 6.81
C PRO A 30 -24.86 6.92 5.56
N PRO A 31 -25.53 6.09 4.75
CA PRO A 31 -26.11 6.51 3.47
C PRO A 31 -27.17 7.63 3.59
N GLU A 32 -27.76 7.79 4.78
CA GLU A 32 -28.77 8.82 5.05
C GLU A 32 -28.17 10.23 5.20
N ALA A 33 -26.88 10.35 5.57
CA ALA A 33 -26.20 11.63 5.72
C ALA A 33 -25.91 12.33 4.38
N GLU A 34 -25.87 11.59 3.28
CA GLU A 34 -25.52 12.11 1.95
C GLU A 34 -26.71 12.81 1.25
N SER A 35 -27.95 12.60 1.73
CA SER A 35 -29.17 13.05 1.04
C SER A 35 -29.63 14.48 1.38
N SER A 36 -29.00 15.14 2.35
CA SER A 36 -29.54 16.38 2.95
C SER A 36 -28.83 17.67 2.51
N SER A 37 -27.78 17.61 1.68
CA SER A 37 -27.09 18.83 1.21
C SER A 37 -26.81 18.78 -0.30
N SER A 38 -27.47 19.63 -1.05
CA SER A 38 -27.49 19.64 -2.53
C SER A 38 -26.17 20.03 -3.20
N HIS A 39 -25.06 20.12 -2.46
CA HIS A 39 -23.76 20.54 -2.98
C HIS A 39 -22.57 19.71 -2.50
N HIS A 40 -22.77 18.62 -1.75
CA HIS A 40 -21.64 17.82 -1.27
C HIS A 40 -21.30 16.69 -2.25
N ARG A 41 -20.05 16.67 -2.69
CA ARG A 41 -19.49 15.62 -3.56
C ARG A 41 -19.54 14.29 -2.80
N PRO A 42 -20.05 13.20 -3.40
CA PRO A 42 -20.08 11.90 -2.73
C PRO A 42 -18.65 11.46 -2.40
N SER A 43 -18.44 11.02 -1.16
CA SER A 43 -17.12 10.59 -0.70
C SER A 43 -16.72 9.30 -1.42
N PRO A 44 -15.47 9.19 -1.91
CA PRO A 44 -14.97 7.92 -2.45
C PRO A 44 -14.84 6.83 -1.37
N LEU A 45 -14.92 7.20 -0.08
CA LEU A 45 -14.83 6.27 1.04
C LEU A 45 -16.03 5.33 1.13
N SER A 46 -17.26 5.81 0.93
CA SER A 46 -18.47 4.99 1.00
C SER A 46 -18.44 3.80 0.02
N PRO A 47 -18.19 3.98 -1.30
CA PRO A 47 -18.09 2.85 -2.23
C PRO A 47 -16.86 1.97 -1.98
N PHE A 48 -15.75 2.54 -1.49
CA PHE A 48 -14.58 1.75 -1.10
C PHE A 48 -14.89 0.81 0.08
N ALA A 49 -15.46 1.35 1.16
CA ALA A 49 -15.83 0.59 2.33
C ALA A 49 -16.83 -0.53 1.98
N ALA A 50 -17.86 -0.21 1.18
CA ALA A 50 -18.81 -1.22 0.70
C ALA A 50 -18.14 -2.34 -0.10
N LEU A 51 -17.10 -2.04 -0.88
CA LEU A 51 -16.33 -3.05 -1.60
C LEU A 51 -15.48 -3.91 -0.66
N VAL A 52 -14.84 -3.31 0.36
CA VAL A 52 -14.04 -4.01 1.37
C VAL A 52 -14.92 -4.94 2.22
N SER A 53 -16.14 -4.52 2.59
CA SER A 53 -17.10 -5.35 3.33
C SER A 53 -17.49 -6.64 2.60
N ARG A 54 -17.26 -6.74 1.29
CA ARG A 54 -17.49 -8.00 0.54
C ARG A 54 -16.48 -9.10 0.91
N LEU A 55 -15.42 -8.78 1.63
CA LEU A 55 -14.48 -9.77 2.17
C LEU A 55 -15.08 -10.55 3.36
N ASN A 56 -16.02 -9.98 4.12
CA ASN A 56 -16.60 -10.62 5.30
C ASN A 56 -17.15 -12.03 5.03
N PRO A 57 -18.07 -12.25 4.07
CA PRO A 57 -18.61 -13.59 3.83
C PRO A 57 -17.52 -14.60 3.44
N ILE A 58 -16.47 -14.17 2.73
CA ILE A 58 -15.34 -15.03 2.36
C ILE A 58 -14.54 -15.42 3.60
N LEU A 59 -14.12 -14.43 4.40
CA LEU A 59 -13.30 -14.64 5.58
C LEU A 59 -14.04 -15.45 6.65
N SER A 60 -15.34 -15.22 6.84
CA SER A 60 -16.18 -16.02 7.74
C SER A 60 -16.29 -17.47 7.26
N ALA A 61 -16.47 -17.71 5.96
CA ALA A 61 -16.53 -19.06 5.42
C ALA A 61 -15.20 -19.81 5.58
N LEU A 62 -14.06 -19.13 5.34
CA LEU A 62 -12.74 -19.70 5.61
C LEU A 62 -12.52 -20.02 7.10
N LEU A 63 -13.00 -19.14 7.99
CA LEU A 63 -12.91 -19.35 9.43
C LEU A 63 -13.69 -20.59 9.86
N LEU A 64 -14.90 -20.79 9.32
CA LEU A 64 -15.69 -22.00 9.57
C LEU A 64 -15.00 -23.26 9.06
N LEU A 65 -14.47 -23.24 7.83
CA LEU A 65 -13.70 -24.36 7.28
C LEU A 65 -12.49 -24.71 8.15
N GLN A 66 -11.78 -23.69 8.63
CA GLN A 66 -10.64 -23.88 9.51
C GLN A 66 -11.02 -24.49 10.88
N GLN A 67 -12.24 -24.21 11.36
CA GLN A 67 -12.78 -24.80 12.59
C GLN A 67 -13.24 -26.26 12.38
N GLU A 68 -13.82 -26.57 11.22
CA GLU A 68 -14.28 -27.91 10.86
C GLU A 68 -13.12 -28.86 10.55
N GLN A 69 -12.06 -28.36 9.91
CA GLN A 69 -10.84 -29.10 9.63
C GLN A 69 -9.96 -29.22 10.90
N GLN A 70 -10.39 -30.03 11.87
CA GLN A 70 -9.57 -30.45 13.01
C GLN A 70 -8.55 -31.54 12.66
N GLN A 71 -8.56 -32.03 11.41
CA GLN A 71 -7.61 -33.02 10.94
C GLN A 71 -6.23 -32.37 10.72
N PRO A 72 -5.13 -33.04 11.10
CA PRO A 72 -3.79 -32.53 10.85
C PRO A 72 -3.55 -32.47 9.35
N GLU A 73 -3.60 -31.26 8.80
CA GLU A 73 -3.08 -30.96 7.46
C GLU A 73 -1.61 -31.44 7.37
N PRO A 74 -1.17 -31.93 6.20
CA PRO A 74 0.24 -32.20 5.98
C PRO A 74 1.04 -30.92 6.22
N ALA A 75 2.26 -31.06 6.74
CA ALA A 75 3.12 -29.96 7.19
C ALA A 75 3.51 -28.92 6.10
N ASP A 76 2.99 -29.06 4.89
CA ASP A 76 3.31 -28.29 3.68
C ASP A 76 2.25 -27.23 3.33
N SER A 77 1.43 -26.76 4.28
CA SER A 77 0.53 -25.61 4.07
C SER A 77 1.00 -24.22 4.57
N PRO A 78 2.31 -23.87 4.68
CA PRO A 78 2.75 -22.55 5.16
C PRO A 78 2.30 -21.39 4.24
N GLY A 79 1.87 -21.70 3.01
CA GLY A 79 1.28 -20.74 2.08
C GLY A 79 0.02 -20.08 2.63
N LYS A 80 -0.83 -20.82 3.35
CA LYS A 80 -2.10 -20.33 3.91
C LYS A 80 -1.85 -19.16 4.90
N MET A 81 -0.98 -19.39 5.88
CA MET A 81 -0.65 -18.39 6.89
C MET A 81 0.06 -17.16 6.30
N THR A 82 0.96 -17.36 5.34
CA THR A 82 1.68 -16.27 4.67
C THR A 82 0.74 -15.42 3.82
N ALA A 83 -0.21 -16.04 3.11
CA ALA A 83 -1.22 -15.33 2.34
C ALA A 83 -2.14 -14.49 3.23
N LEU A 84 -2.60 -15.02 4.37
CA LEU A 84 -3.39 -14.27 5.35
C LEU A 84 -2.60 -13.10 5.94
N ALA A 85 -1.33 -13.33 6.31
CA ALA A 85 -0.46 -12.28 6.84
C ALA A 85 -0.28 -11.14 5.82
N SER A 86 -0.09 -11.49 4.54
CA SER A 86 0.02 -10.52 3.44
C SER A 86 -1.28 -9.71 3.26
N LEU A 87 -2.44 -10.37 3.25
CA LEU A 87 -3.73 -9.70 3.19
C LEU A 87 -3.96 -8.79 4.42
N GLY A 88 -3.54 -9.23 5.61
CA GLY A 88 -3.62 -8.43 6.83
C GLY A 88 -2.80 -7.15 6.78
N VAL A 89 -1.60 -7.19 6.19
CA VAL A 89 -0.81 -5.98 5.93
C VAL A 89 -1.56 -5.03 5.00
N ALA A 90 -2.17 -5.54 3.92
CA ALA A 90 -2.94 -4.72 3.00
C ALA A 90 -4.20 -4.11 3.66
N LEU A 91 -4.91 -4.86 4.51
CA LEU A 91 -6.07 -4.38 5.27
C LEU A 91 -5.69 -3.30 6.28
N ARG A 92 -4.59 -3.47 7.04
CA ARG A 92 -4.11 -2.43 7.96
C ARG A 92 -3.82 -1.11 7.24
N ARG A 93 -3.14 -1.19 6.09
CA ARG A 93 -2.85 -0.03 5.23
C ARG A 93 -4.13 0.62 4.70
N ALA A 94 -5.07 -0.19 4.21
CA ALA A 94 -6.37 0.27 3.75
C ALA A 94 -7.16 0.99 4.87
N ARG A 95 -7.09 0.47 6.10
CA ARG A 95 -7.71 1.09 7.28
C ARG A 95 -7.10 2.44 7.62
N SER A 96 -5.77 2.54 7.71
CA SER A 96 -5.10 3.82 7.97
C SER A 96 -5.48 4.88 6.92
N LEU A 97 -5.53 4.47 5.64
CA LEU A 97 -5.98 5.36 4.56
C LEU A 97 -7.45 5.75 4.68
N ALA A 98 -8.34 4.80 5.00
CA ALA A 98 -9.76 5.06 5.20
C ALA A 98 -9.97 6.06 6.35
N ALA A 99 -9.25 5.91 7.46
CA ALA A 99 -9.32 6.80 8.61
C ALA A 99 -8.88 8.23 8.25
N ARG A 100 -7.76 8.38 7.51
CA ARG A 100 -7.32 9.68 6.98
C ARG A 100 -8.36 10.29 6.03
N SER A 101 -9.01 9.47 5.21
CA SER A 101 -10.02 9.91 4.23
C SER A 101 -11.36 10.28 4.88
N ALA A 102 -11.68 9.77 6.06
CA ALA A 102 -12.91 10.08 6.77
C ALA A 102 -12.94 11.51 7.35
N GLY A 103 -11.77 12.06 7.70
CA GLY A 103 -11.63 13.41 8.27
C GLY A 103 -11.36 14.53 7.26
N ALA A 104 -10.96 14.20 6.03
CA ALA A 104 -10.58 15.17 5.02
C ALA A 104 -11.71 15.43 4.02
N SER A 105 -11.83 16.68 3.52
CA SER A 105 -12.68 16.97 2.38
C SER A 105 -12.27 16.10 1.20
N ALA A 106 -13.21 15.52 0.46
CA ALA A 106 -12.94 14.62 -0.66
C ALA A 106 -12.00 15.24 -1.70
N THR A 107 -10.69 14.96 -1.57
CA THR A 107 -9.69 15.36 -2.55
C THR A 107 -9.70 14.34 -3.69
N PRO A 108 -9.34 14.76 -4.92
CA PRO A 108 -9.21 13.82 -6.04
C PRO A 108 -8.16 12.73 -5.74
N VAL A 109 -7.12 13.12 -5.00
CA VAL A 109 -6.04 12.24 -4.55
C VAL A 109 -6.56 11.10 -3.66
N ALA A 110 -7.53 11.38 -2.77
CA ALA A 110 -8.14 10.36 -1.92
C ALA A 110 -8.80 9.22 -2.73
N GLY A 111 -9.47 9.55 -3.84
CA GLY A 111 -10.06 8.55 -4.73
C GLY A 111 -9.00 7.59 -5.29
N ARG A 112 -7.92 8.14 -5.86
CA ARG A 112 -6.76 7.38 -6.36
C ARG A 112 -6.06 6.55 -5.30
N LEU A 113 -5.90 7.10 -4.10
CA LEU A 113 -5.33 6.39 -2.96
C LEU A 113 -6.18 5.14 -2.63
N LEU A 114 -7.50 5.32 -2.53
CA LEU A 114 -8.44 4.23 -2.24
C LEU A 114 -8.48 3.20 -3.37
N GLU A 115 -8.33 3.61 -4.63
CA GLU A 115 -8.19 2.68 -5.77
C GLU A 115 -6.93 1.82 -5.64
N GLY A 116 -5.80 2.43 -5.27
CA GLY A 116 -4.56 1.69 -5.04
C GLY A 116 -4.68 0.71 -3.88
N ALA A 117 -5.30 1.12 -2.78
CA ALA A 117 -5.59 0.23 -1.66
C ALA A 117 -6.51 -0.93 -2.07
N ALA A 118 -7.56 -0.67 -2.85
CA ALA A 118 -8.42 -1.71 -3.39
C ALA A 118 -7.65 -2.71 -4.25
N ARG A 119 -6.77 -2.24 -5.16
CA ARG A 119 -5.93 -3.14 -5.98
C ARG A 119 -4.95 -3.96 -5.12
N ALA A 120 -4.37 -3.37 -4.08
CA ALA A 120 -3.50 -4.09 -3.15
C ALA A 120 -4.26 -5.22 -2.41
N LEU A 121 -5.48 -4.93 -1.94
CA LEU A 121 -6.37 -5.94 -1.36
C LEU A 121 -6.75 -7.02 -2.38
N GLY A 122 -7.11 -6.65 -3.60
CA GLY A 122 -7.39 -7.58 -4.69
C GLY A 122 -6.20 -8.50 -4.99
N SER A 123 -4.99 -7.95 -5.05
CA SER A 123 -3.77 -8.74 -5.22
C SER A 123 -3.55 -9.72 -4.05
N GLY A 124 -3.74 -9.26 -2.81
CA GLY A 124 -3.64 -10.11 -1.63
C GLY A 124 -4.68 -11.23 -1.62
N LEU A 125 -5.92 -10.93 -2.05
CA LEU A 125 -6.99 -11.91 -2.19
C LEU A 125 -6.68 -12.96 -3.27
N GLY A 126 -6.02 -12.57 -4.36
CA GLY A 126 -5.54 -13.51 -5.38
C GLY A 126 -4.50 -14.49 -4.84
N VAL A 127 -3.56 -14.01 -4.01
CA VAL A 127 -2.59 -14.88 -3.31
C VAL A 127 -3.32 -15.82 -2.35
N LEU A 128 -4.32 -15.31 -1.62
CA LEU A 128 -5.15 -16.11 -0.72
C LEU A 128 -5.90 -17.22 -1.46
N ALA A 129 -6.53 -16.90 -2.59
CA ALA A 129 -7.25 -17.87 -3.42
C ALA A 129 -6.33 -19.00 -3.90
N GLY A 130 -5.09 -18.68 -4.28
CA GLY A 130 -4.08 -19.69 -4.63
C GLY A 130 -3.66 -20.57 -3.45
N ALA A 131 -3.53 -19.99 -2.26
CA ALA A 131 -3.18 -20.74 -1.04
C ALA A 131 -4.33 -21.62 -0.51
N TRP A 132 -5.58 -21.27 -0.81
CA TRP A 132 -6.80 -22.04 -0.50
C TRP A 132 -7.37 -22.73 -1.74
N ALA A 133 -6.50 -23.32 -2.56
CA ALA A 133 -6.92 -24.07 -3.75
C ALA A 133 -7.82 -25.26 -3.42
N ASP A 134 -7.84 -25.75 -2.18
CA ASP A 134 -8.68 -26.84 -1.67
C ASP A 134 -10.06 -26.37 -1.15
N ALA A 135 -10.31 -25.06 -1.08
CA ALA A 135 -11.59 -24.53 -0.62
C ALA A 135 -12.77 -24.91 -1.56
N PRO A 136 -14.00 -24.97 -1.03
CA PRO A 136 -15.23 -25.12 -1.82
C PRO A 136 -15.27 -24.18 -3.02
N VAL A 137 -15.78 -24.68 -4.14
CA VAL A 137 -15.80 -23.94 -5.42
C VAL A 137 -16.57 -22.63 -5.31
N GLU A 138 -17.59 -22.59 -4.47
CA GLU A 138 -18.41 -21.40 -4.20
C GLU A 138 -17.57 -20.28 -3.56
N ILE A 139 -16.73 -20.61 -2.58
CA ILE A 139 -15.87 -19.64 -1.90
C ILE A 139 -14.80 -19.12 -2.87
N ARG A 140 -14.18 -20.02 -3.65
CA ARG A 140 -13.17 -19.62 -4.63
C ARG A 140 -13.76 -18.71 -5.71
N ALA A 141 -14.95 -19.04 -6.21
CA ALA A 141 -15.65 -18.20 -7.19
C ALA A 141 -15.97 -16.81 -6.61
N GLU A 142 -16.40 -16.72 -5.36
CA GLU A 142 -16.64 -15.41 -4.72
C GLU A 142 -15.34 -14.62 -4.52
N MET A 143 -14.24 -15.29 -4.14
CA MET A 143 -12.92 -14.65 -4.07
C MET A 143 -12.50 -14.06 -5.41
N GLU A 144 -12.64 -14.80 -6.51
CA GLU A 144 -12.31 -14.33 -7.86
C GLU A 144 -13.17 -13.13 -8.27
N VAL A 145 -14.47 -13.16 -7.96
CA VAL A 145 -15.39 -12.05 -8.24
C VAL A 145 -15.02 -10.80 -7.44
N VAL A 146 -14.74 -10.94 -6.14
CA VAL A 146 -14.33 -9.82 -5.27
C VAL A 146 -12.98 -9.28 -5.72
N GLN A 147 -12.00 -10.16 -6.01
CA GLN A 147 -10.69 -9.79 -6.53
C GLN A 147 -10.83 -8.99 -7.83
N GLY A 148 -11.60 -9.48 -8.80
CA GLY A 148 -11.82 -8.81 -10.07
C GLY A 148 -12.42 -7.41 -9.88
N LYS A 149 -13.38 -7.25 -8.97
CA LYS A 149 -13.96 -5.94 -8.63
C LYS A 149 -12.94 -5.01 -7.97
N MET A 150 -12.14 -5.51 -7.04
CA MET A 150 -11.09 -4.73 -6.37
C MET A 150 -9.98 -4.28 -7.33
N MET A 151 -9.53 -5.15 -8.23
CA MET A 151 -8.51 -4.82 -9.23
C MET A 151 -8.98 -3.79 -10.26
N ASN A 152 -10.29 -3.78 -10.55
CA ASN A 152 -10.92 -2.87 -11.50
C ASN A 152 -11.61 -1.68 -10.84
N ALA A 153 -11.53 -1.54 -9.52
CA ALA A 153 -12.18 -0.46 -8.79
C ALA A 153 -11.71 0.92 -9.28
N ARG A 154 -12.67 1.83 -9.44
CA ARG A 154 -12.44 3.24 -9.75
C ARG A 154 -13.34 4.06 -8.84
N PHE A 155 -12.76 4.90 -8.01
CA PHE A 155 -13.50 5.73 -7.04
C PHE A 155 -13.51 7.20 -7.42
N ASP A 156 -12.78 7.57 -8.46
CA ASP A 156 -12.80 8.93 -8.98
C ASP A 156 -14.13 9.25 -9.66
N SER A 157 -14.61 10.47 -9.41
CA SER A 157 -15.72 11.02 -10.18
C SER A 157 -15.21 11.45 -11.56
N PRO A 158 -15.85 11.04 -12.68
CA PRO A 158 -15.40 11.35 -14.03
C PRO A 158 -15.43 12.84 -14.41
N ALA A 159 -15.82 13.73 -13.48
CA ALA A 159 -16.09 15.14 -13.75
C ALA A 159 -14.86 16.07 -13.69
N GLN A 160 -13.69 15.63 -13.23
CA GLN A 160 -12.53 16.52 -13.09
C GLN A 160 -11.48 16.28 -14.17
N SER A 161 -11.68 16.88 -15.35
CA SER A 161 -10.63 16.99 -16.36
C SER A 161 -10.16 18.42 -16.64
N LYS A 162 -10.76 19.48 -16.07
CA LYS A 162 -10.35 20.85 -16.40
C LYS A 162 -10.54 21.83 -15.24
N GLY A 163 -9.44 22.30 -14.64
CA GLY A 163 -9.35 23.73 -14.30
C GLY A 163 -8.88 24.15 -12.91
N GLY A 164 -8.71 23.26 -11.93
CA GLY A 164 -8.29 23.69 -10.60
C GLY A 164 -7.72 22.55 -9.78
N SER A 165 -6.55 22.06 -10.15
CA SER A 165 -5.84 21.14 -9.25
C SER A 165 -5.26 21.96 -8.11
N ALA A 166 -5.83 21.79 -6.91
CA ALA A 166 -5.20 22.27 -5.70
C ALA A 166 -3.84 21.58 -5.60
N ARG A 167 -2.77 22.37 -5.73
CA ARG A 167 -1.41 21.88 -5.49
C ARG A 167 -1.34 21.42 -4.04
N VAL A 168 -0.69 20.29 -3.81
CA VAL A 168 -0.44 19.81 -2.44
C VAL A 168 0.72 20.61 -1.86
N ASP A 169 0.57 21.02 -0.59
CA ASP A 169 1.62 21.68 0.16
C ASP A 169 2.75 20.67 0.44
N VAL A 170 3.95 20.95 -0.06
CA VAL A 170 5.11 20.07 0.13
C VAL A 170 5.55 20.05 1.59
N GLU A 171 5.29 21.12 2.33
CA GLU A 171 5.61 21.24 3.75
C GLU A 171 4.81 20.24 4.58
N ASP A 172 3.54 20.06 4.26
CA ASP A 172 2.67 19.09 4.91
C ASP A 172 3.17 17.66 4.64
N LEU A 173 3.52 17.34 3.39
CA LEU A 173 4.11 16.03 3.05
C LEU A 173 5.44 15.78 3.77
N VAL A 174 6.29 16.81 3.88
CA VAL A 174 7.57 16.72 4.60
C VAL A 174 7.34 16.53 6.10
N ALA A 175 6.34 17.20 6.68
CA ALA A 175 5.96 17.01 8.07
C ALA A 175 5.43 15.59 8.31
N ASP A 176 4.57 15.10 7.41
CA ASP A 176 4.06 13.73 7.42
C ASP A 176 5.21 12.72 7.39
N ILE A 177 6.13 12.79 6.42
CA ILE A 177 7.28 11.87 6.33
C ILE A 177 8.10 11.81 7.64
N LYS A 178 8.27 12.94 8.31
CA LYS A 178 9.09 13.04 9.53
C LYS A 178 8.39 12.44 10.74
N ASN A 179 7.09 12.72 10.89
CA ASN A 179 6.37 12.52 12.14
C ASN A 179 5.46 11.29 12.13
N VAL A 180 5.10 10.78 10.95
CA VAL A 180 4.20 9.64 10.80
C VAL A 180 4.82 8.34 11.35
N ASP A 181 3.97 7.46 11.87
CA ASP A 181 4.37 6.12 12.26
C ASP A 181 4.69 5.23 11.05
N GLU A 182 5.24 4.03 11.28
CA GLU A 182 5.65 3.14 10.20
C GLU A 182 4.50 2.52 9.41
N ASP A 183 3.30 2.40 10.00
CA ASP A 183 2.15 1.79 9.34
C ASP A 183 1.44 2.80 8.42
N GLU A 184 1.43 4.07 8.83
CA GLU A 184 0.91 5.20 8.07
C GLU A 184 1.92 5.78 7.05
N LEU A 185 3.24 5.56 7.25
CA LEU A 185 4.28 5.99 6.31
C LEU A 185 4.04 5.46 4.90
N TRP A 186 3.52 4.23 4.76
CA TRP A 186 3.14 3.66 3.47
C TRP A 186 2.09 4.51 2.75
N VAL A 187 1.11 5.06 3.48
CA VAL A 187 0.06 5.91 2.91
C VAL A 187 0.67 7.19 2.36
N VAL A 188 1.57 7.82 3.13
CA VAL A 188 2.29 9.03 2.69
C VAL A 188 3.13 8.75 1.44
N MET A 189 3.83 7.61 1.39
CA MET A 189 4.61 7.22 0.22
C MET A 189 3.74 7.01 -1.03
N PHE A 190 2.57 6.39 -0.84
CA PHE A 190 1.62 6.16 -1.93
C PHE A 190 0.98 7.47 -2.41
N GLU A 191 0.69 8.39 -1.48
CA GLU A 191 0.21 9.74 -1.79
C GLU A 191 1.20 10.51 -2.64
N ILE A 192 2.48 10.51 -2.26
CA ILE A 192 3.55 11.14 -3.07
C ILE A 192 3.60 10.52 -4.47
N GLU A 193 3.53 9.20 -4.61
CA GLU A 193 3.56 8.53 -5.92
C GLU A 193 2.39 8.95 -6.82
N VAL A 194 1.17 9.03 -6.26
CA VAL A 194 -0.01 9.52 -6.98
C VAL A 194 0.21 10.97 -7.40
N LEU A 195 0.67 11.83 -6.48
CA LEU A 195 0.90 13.24 -6.77
C LEU A 195 1.96 13.46 -7.85
N ILE A 196 3.02 12.64 -7.88
CA ILE A 196 4.03 12.68 -8.96
C ILE A 196 3.40 12.28 -10.28
N GLY A 197 2.63 11.19 -10.31
CA GLY A 197 1.97 10.69 -11.52
C GLY A 197 0.98 11.69 -12.12
N GLU A 198 0.36 12.51 -11.28
CA GLU A 198 -0.57 13.57 -11.69
C GLU A 198 0.12 14.92 -11.95
N GLY A 199 1.43 15.01 -11.73
CA GLY A 199 2.19 16.26 -11.87
C GLY A 199 1.78 17.35 -10.88
N LEU A 200 1.30 16.94 -9.70
CA LEU A 200 0.80 17.83 -8.65
C LEU A 200 1.85 18.16 -7.58
N VAL A 201 2.98 17.46 -7.61
CA VAL A 201 4.15 17.82 -6.80
C VAL A 201 4.85 19.01 -7.46
N VAL A 202 4.74 20.18 -6.82
CA VAL A 202 5.54 21.36 -7.16
C VAL A 202 6.57 21.53 -6.07
N GLU A 203 7.71 20.86 -6.24
CA GLU A 203 8.79 20.89 -5.26
C GLU A 203 9.71 22.09 -5.48
N GLU A 204 9.30 23.25 -4.97
CA GLU A 204 10.21 24.39 -4.86
C GLU A 204 11.23 24.10 -3.74
N GLY A 205 12.50 23.94 -4.12
CA GLY A 205 13.62 23.79 -3.18
C GLY A 205 13.98 22.37 -2.75
N GLY A 206 13.45 21.33 -3.40
CA GLY A 206 13.97 19.97 -3.25
C GLY A 206 13.88 19.38 -1.84
N ARG A 207 12.87 19.76 -1.02
CA ARG A 207 12.78 19.39 0.42
C ARG A 207 12.23 17.99 0.69
N LEU A 208 11.46 17.42 -0.22
CA LEU A 208 10.85 16.10 -0.08
C LEU A 208 11.93 15.02 -0.13
N ILE A 209 12.91 15.18 -1.01
CA ILE A 209 14.00 14.23 -1.20
C ILE A 209 14.87 14.06 0.06
N PRO A 210 15.42 15.12 0.68
CA PRO A 210 16.14 15.01 1.94
C PRO A 210 15.30 14.42 3.06
N ALA A 211 14.00 14.75 3.12
CA ALA A 211 13.11 14.17 4.13
C ALA A 211 13.00 12.64 3.96
N LEU A 212 12.79 12.17 2.73
CA LEU A 212 12.76 10.75 2.39
C LEU A 212 14.10 10.06 2.66
N LEU A 213 15.22 10.65 2.27
CA LEU A 213 16.55 10.09 2.51
C LEU A 213 16.85 9.95 4.01
N ASN A 214 16.53 10.98 4.80
CA ASN A 214 16.71 10.94 6.25
C ASN A 214 15.85 9.83 6.89
N ARG A 215 14.62 9.66 6.41
CA ARG A 215 13.70 8.64 6.93
C ARG A 215 14.07 7.23 6.47
N LEU A 216 14.68 7.07 5.29
CA LEU A 216 15.07 5.78 4.72
C LEU A 216 16.00 4.98 5.64
N ALA A 217 16.92 5.67 6.32
CA ALA A 217 17.88 5.05 7.24
C ALA A 217 17.21 4.43 8.48
N THR A 218 16.12 5.04 8.96
CA THR A 218 15.46 4.67 10.22
C THR A 218 14.25 3.75 10.02
N THR A 219 13.71 3.70 8.81
CA THR A 219 12.48 2.96 8.48
C THR A 219 12.72 1.46 8.32
N LYS A 220 11.67 0.65 8.53
CA LYS A 220 11.72 -0.82 8.41
C LYS A 220 12.00 -1.26 6.97
N SER A 221 12.61 -2.44 6.80
CA SER A 221 13.01 -2.97 5.48
C SER A 221 11.88 -3.00 4.45
N GLU A 222 10.67 -3.33 4.87
CA GLU A 222 9.49 -3.37 3.98
C GLU A 222 9.18 -2.00 3.36
N ASN A 223 9.24 -0.94 4.16
CA ASN A 223 8.96 0.42 3.73
C ASN A 223 10.14 1.04 2.94
N ARG A 224 11.39 0.59 3.20
CA ARG A 224 12.58 1.08 2.48
C ARG A 224 12.48 0.89 0.97
N LEU A 225 12.02 -0.28 0.52
CA LEU A 225 11.89 -0.55 -0.91
C LEU A 225 10.90 0.42 -1.57
N LYS A 226 9.76 0.66 -0.91
CA LYS A 226 8.75 1.60 -1.42
C LYS A 226 9.30 3.03 -1.47
N MET A 227 10.03 3.46 -0.44
CA MET A 227 10.70 4.76 -0.42
C MET A 227 11.72 4.92 -1.55
N ILE A 228 12.51 3.87 -1.85
CA ILE A 228 13.46 3.88 -2.98
C ILE A 228 12.72 4.08 -4.31
N ILE A 229 11.57 3.42 -4.49
CA ILE A 229 10.74 3.58 -5.69
C ILE A 229 10.20 5.02 -5.80
N VAL A 230 9.72 5.59 -4.70
CA VAL A 230 9.25 6.99 -4.67
C VAL A 230 10.38 7.96 -4.98
N LEU A 231 11.55 7.79 -4.34
CA LEU A 231 12.76 8.59 -4.60
C LEU A 231 13.18 8.53 -6.08
N ARG A 232 13.12 7.34 -6.70
CA ARG A 232 13.39 7.17 -8.14
C ARG A 232 12.37 7.92 -9.00
N SER A 233 11.10 7.89 -8.60
CA SER A 233 10.02 8.58 -9.32
C SER A 233 10.13 10.10 -9.20
N LEU A 234 10.53 10.63 -8.03
CA LEU A 234 10.84 12.05 -7.86
C LEU A 234 12.03 12.48 -8.72
N ALA A 235 13.09 11.67 -8.74
CA ALA A 235 14.27 11.93 -9.53
C ALA A 235 13.99 12.00 -11.05
N SER A 236 13.09 11.15 -11.55
CA SER A 236 12.70 11.15 -12.96
C SER A 236 11.77 12.31 -13.32
N TYR A 237 10.93 12.74 -12.37
CA TYR A 237 9.98 13.84 -12.56
C TYR A 237 10.64 15.23 -12.55
N CYS A 238 11.61 15.46 -11.66
CA CYS A 238 12.28 16.76 -11.51
C CYS A 238 13.34 16.99 -12.61
N ASN A 239 12.93 17.52 -13.77
CA ASN A 239 13.83 17.82 -14.89
C ASN A 239 14.91 18.87 -14.55
N GLU A 240 14.60 19.84 -13.68
CA GLU A 240 15.50 20.93 -13.28
C GLU A 240 16.56 20.48 -12.26
N ASN A 241 16.32 19.38 -11.54
CA ASN A 241 17.23 18.84 -10.53
C ASN A 241 18.14 17.71 -11.05
N LYS A 242 18.11 17.41 -12.37
CA LYS A 242 18.95 16.35 -12.98
C LYS A 242 20.45 16.51 -12.74
N VAL A 243 20.92 17.73 -12.45
CA VAL A 243 22.34 18.01 -12.23
C VAL A 243 22.79 17.64 -10.80
N GLU A 244 21.89 17.64 -9.81
CA GLU A 244 22.19 17.25 -8.43
C GLU A 244 21.78 15.81 -8.09
N PHE A 245 20.88 15.21 -8.87
CA PHE A 245 20.40 13.83 -8.66
C PHE A 245 21.33 12.77 -9.26
N ASN A 246 22.62 12.80 -8.92
CA ASN A 246 23.51 11.68 -9.19
C ASN A 246 23.22 10.56 -8.17
N LEU A 247 22.25 9.70 -8.50
CA LEU A 247 21.82 8.49 -7.77
C LEU A 247 22.93 7.45 -7.50
N ASN A 248 24.17 7.71 -7.94
CA ASN A 248 25.35 6.88 -7.67
C ASN A 248 25.58 6.61 -6.17
N PHE A 249 25.00 7.40 -5.27
CA PHE A 249 25.18 7.20 -3.83
C PHE A 249 24.20 6.17 -3.21
N MET A 250 23.02 5.94 -3.79
CA MET A 250 22.00 5.08 -3.16
C MET A 250 22.31 3.57 -3.24
N LEU A 251 23.16 3.13 -4.18
CA LEU A 251 23.52 1.71 -4.30
C LEU A 251 24.47 1.22 -3.21
N PHE A 252 25.16 2.10 -2.48
CA PHE A 252 26.05 1.72 -1.39
C PHE A 252 25.32 1.36 -0.08
N SER A 253 24.04 1.71 0.08
CA SER A 253 23.32 1.56 1.36
C SER A 253 22.48 0.27 1.48
N ILE A 254 22.41 -0.55 0.42
CA ILE A 254 21.59 -1.78 0.40
C ILE A 254 22.35 -3.01 0.97
N CYS A 255 23.63 -2.89 1.30
CA CYS A 255 24.42 -3.96 1.94
C CYS A 255 24.71 -3.64 3.42
N PRO A 256 24.02 -4.26 4.40
CA PRO A 256 24.25 -3.97 5.81
C PRO A 256 25.58 -4.53 6.37
N GLN A 257 26.30 -5.37 5.62
CA GLN A 257 27.44 -6.11 6.16
C GLN A 257 28.81 -5.49 5.88
N HIS A 258 28.91 -4.42 5.09
CA HIS A 258 30.18 -3.74 4.82
C HIS A 258 30.01 -2.22 4.80
N VAL A 259 29.67 -1.64 5.96
CA VAL A 259 29.82 -0.20 6.17
C VAL A 259 31.22 0.05 6.73
N CYS A 260 32.19 0.22 5.83
CA CYS A 260 33.45 0.88 6.16
C CYS A 260 34.00 1.59 4.92
N VAL A 261 34.24 2.89 5.10
CA VAL A 261 35.00 3.82 4.23
C VAL A 261 34.28 4.23 2.95
N PHE A 262 33.77 5.47 2.94
CA PHE A 262 34.12 6.52 1.96
C PHE A 262 33.16 7.71 2.15
N ALA A 263 33.41 8.50 3.19
CA ALA A 263 33.04 9.90 3.17
C ALA A 263 34.20 10.65 2.49
N SER A 264 33.86 11.48 1.50
CA SER A 264 34.75 12.30 0.67
C SER A 264 35.22 11.63 -0.62
N MET A 265 34.49 11.86 -1.72
CA MET A 265 35.13 12.18 -3.01
C MET A 265 34.16 12.88 -3.96
N SER A 266 34.64 14.01 -4.48
CA SER A 266 33.99 14.88 -5.45
C SER A 266 33.78 14.20 -6.81
N TYR A 267 32.67 14.56 -7.45
CA TYR A 267 32.29 14.46 -8.87
C TYR A 267 33.34 13.91 -9.85
N ASN A 268 33.02 12.80 -10.54
CA ASN A 268 33.24 12.63 -11.99
C ASN A 268 32.47 11.43 -12.60
N TYR A 269 32.13 11.59 -13.88
CA TYR A 269 31.26 10.77 -14.75
C TYR A 269 31.66 9.28 -14.87
N ILE A 270 30.69 8.36 -14.73
CA ILE A 270 30.81 6.95 -15.13
C ILE A 270 29.53 6.50 -15.86
N ASN A 271 29.71 5.68 -16.90
CA ASN A 271 28.72 5.24 -17.88
C ASN A 271 27.82 4.09 -17.35
N LEU A 272 26.49 4.22 -17.50
CA LEU A 272 25.47 3.31 -16.94
C LEU A 272 25.44 1.89 -17.55
N SER A 273 26.03 1.67 -18.72
CA SER A 273 25.89 0.40 -19.45
C SER A 273 26.76 -0.75 -18.91
N SER A 274 27.83 -0.48 -18.16
CA SER A 274 28.67 -1.55 -17.61
C SER A 274 28.23 -2.05 -16.23
N LEU A 275 27.33 -1.34 -15.54
CA LEU A 275 26.94 -1.66 -14.16
C LEU A 275 25.76 -2.64 -14.06
N THR A 276 24.91 -2.70 -15.09
CA THR A 276 23.75 -3.60 -15.13
C THR A 276 24.15 -5.07 -15.29
N GLU A 277 25.25 -5.36 -15.99
CA GLU A 277 25.78 -6.74 -16.11
C GLU A 277 26.38 -7.26 -14.79
N SER A 278 26.94 -6.39 -13.96
CA SER A 278 27.60 -6.82 -12.71
C SER A 278 26.61 -7.15 -11.58
N ILE A 279 25.39 -6.57 -11.62
CA ILE A 279 24.34 -6.78 -10.61
C ILE A 279 23.59 -8.11 -10.84
N LEU A 280 23.41 -8.53 -12.10
CA LEU A 280 22.82 -9.82 -12.45
C LEU A 280 23.72 -11.03 -12.11
N LEU A 281 25.00 -10.79 -11.86
CA LEU A 281 25.97 -11.83 -11.49
C LEU A 281 26.10 -12.05 -9.97
N GLN A 282 25.45 -11.23 -9.13
CA GLN A 282 25.58 -11.27 -7.67
C GLN A 282 24.24 -11.40 -6.91
N CYS A 283 23.14 -11.57 -7.63
CA CYS A 283 21.86 -12.11 -7.12
C CYS A 283 21.70 -13.54 -7.64
#